data_AF-A0A6P0VWP4-F1
#
_entry.id   AF-A0A6P0VWP4-F1
#
_cell.length_a   1.000
_cell.length_b   1.000
_cell.length_c   1.000
_cell.angle_alpha   90.00
_cell.angle_beta   90.00
_cell.angle_gamma   90.00
#
_symmetry.space_group_name_H-M   'P 1'
#
loop_
_entity.id
_entity.type
_entity.pdbx_description
1 polymer ?
#
loop_
_entity_poly.entity_id
_entity_poly.type
_entity_poly.pdbx_seq_one_letter_code
_entity_poly.pdbx_strand_id
1 'polypeptide(L)'
;MSAPLTRIAHTLNIVEDEKPGFNFLGFNIRQFPVGKYNSGKVKGKILGFKTIITPSKDSQKKHYNQVAQIIIKLRGVDQGTLIKKLNPIIRGWCNYFSTVVSQKVFERLWHLVVWKLIKWGRHRHRNKGRRWITHKYFLSLGGNKWVFATRENNNLIRLIQHSSTPIKRYVKVKGNKSPYDGDWIYWSSRMGVHPEVPTRVAKLLKTQNGLCAHCGNYFQDGDSIEVDHII
;
A
#
# COMPACT_ATOMS: atom_id res chain seq x y z
N MET A 1 -13.14 -33.81 2.56
CA MET A 1 -14.22 -32.84 2.28
C MET A 1 -13.58 -31.52 1.91
N SER A 2 -13.71 -31.07 0.66
CA SER A 2 -13.26 -29.74 0.24
C SER A 2 -14.10 -28.69 0.97
N ALA A 3 -13.45 -27.72 1.61
CA ALA A 3 -14.16 -26.59 2.21
C ALA A 3 -15.02 -25.91 1.12
N PRO A 4 -16.26 -25.50 1.44
CA PRO A 4 -17.11 -24.78 0.48
C PRO A 4 -16.37 -23.54 -0.04
N LEU A 5 -16.50 -23.28 -1.35
CA LEU A 5 -15.77 -22.21 -2.05
C LEU A 5 -16.06 -20.81 -1.47
N THR A 6 -17.21 -20.66 -0.80
CA THR A 6 -17.68 -19.40 -0.24
C THR A 6 -18.07 -19.59 1.22
N ARG A 7 -17.31 -18.97 2.13
CA ARG A 7 -17.58 -18.92 3.57
C ARG A 7 -18.44 -17.70 3.86
N ILE A 8 -19.66 -17.90 4.38
CA ILE A 8 -20.52 -16.83 4.87
C ILE A 8 -20.15 -16.58 6.33
N ALA A 9 -19.84 -15.34 6.69
CA ALA A 9 -19.49 -14.98 8.06
C ALA A 9 -20.05 -13.60 8.41
N HIS A 10 -20.61 -13.50 9.60
CA HIS A 10 -21.02 -12.21 10.15
C HIS A 10 -19.78 -11.37 10.50
N THR A 11 -19.83 -10.05 10.36
CA THR A 11 -18.65 -9.19 10.59
C THR A 11 -18.37 -8.91 12.06
N LEU A 12 -19.38 -8.97 12.94
CA LEU A 12 -19.29 -8.64 14.37
C LEU A 12 -19.44 -9.87 15.28
N ASN A 13 -20.60 -10.52 15.20
CA ASN A 13 -20.98 -11.67 16.03
C ASN A 13 -20.46 -13.00 15.48
N ILE A 14 -20.33 -13.97 16.38
CA ILE A 14 -20.20 -15.40 16.03
C ILE A 14 -21.61 -15.90 15.70
N VAL A 15 -21.75 -16.62 14.58
CA VAL A 15 -23.00 -17.25 14.14
C VAL A 15 -22.64 -18.67 13.73
N GLU A 16 -23.35 -19.68 14.24
CA GLU A 16 -23.09 -21.09 13.89
C GLU A 16 -21.61 -21.50 14.04
N ASP A 17 -20.98 -21.06 15.14
CA ASP A 17 -19.56 -21.27 15.46
C ASP A 17 -18.54 -20.65 14.47
N GLU A 18 -19.00 -19.88 13.48
CA GLU A 18 -18.15 -19.17 12.54
C GLU A 18 -17.55 -17.90 13.14
N LYS A 19 -16.21 -17.77 13.03
CA LYS A 19 -15.49 -16.61 13.56
C LYS A 19 -15.88 -15.33 12.82
N PRO A 20 -16.10 -14.20 13.52
CA PRO A 20 -16.47 -12.97 12.87
C PRO A 20 -15.36 -12.40 11.99
N GLY A 21 -15.81 -11.87 10.85
CA GLY A 21 -14.97 -11.27 9.82
C GLY A 21 -14.52 -12.26 8.75
N PHE A 22 -14.14 -11.71 7.61
CA PHE A 22 -13.75 -12.47 6.43
C PHE A 22 -12.64 -11.75 5.66
N ASN A 23 -12.03 -12.47 4.72
CA ASN A 23 -11.04 -11.92 3.82
C ASN A 23 -11.66 -11.72 2.44
N PHE A 24 -11.44 -10.56 1.83
CA PHE A 24 -11.89 -10.25 0.48
C PHE A 24 -10.89 -9.33 -0.21
N LEU A 25 -10.50 -9.65 -1.46
CA LEU A 25 -9.52 -8.90 -2.25
C LEU A 25 -8.23 -8.54 -1.50
N GLY A 26 -7.76 -9.45 -0.62
CA GLY A 26 -6.56 -9.24 0.17
C GLY A 26 -6.73 -8.34 1.41
N PHE A 27 -7.95 -7.89 1.71
CA PHE A 27 -8.31 -7.22 2.96
C PHE A 27 -8.90 -8.21 3.95
N ASN A 28 -8.73 -7.94 5.24
CA ASN A 28 -9.48 -8.54 6.33
C ASN A 28 -10.47 -7.51 6.85
N ILE A 29 -11.76 -7.87 6.82
CA ILE A 29 -12.86 -7.00 7.22
C ILE A 29 -13.49 -7.60 8.47
N ARG A 30 -13.49 -6.83 9.57
CA ARG A 30 -14.08 -7.25 10.84
C ARG A 30 -14.61 -6.06 11.62
N GLN A 31 -15.74 -6.27 12.29
CA GLN A 31 -16.30 -5.35 13.27
C GLN A 31 -15.95 -5.84 14.67
N PHE A 32 -15.70 -4.90 15.57
CA PHE A 32 -15.40 -5.16 16.97
C PHE A 32 -16.40 -4.41 17.84
N PRO A 33 -16.98 -5.05 18.87
CA PRO A 33 -17.86 -4.36 19.81
C PRO A 33 -17.06 -3.28 20.54
N VAL A 34 -17.64 -2.10 20.69
CA VAL A 34 -17.01 -0.97 21.39
C VAL A 34 -18.04 -0.21 22.23
N GLY A 35 -17.59 0.36 23.34
CA GLY A 35 -18.43 1.18 24.21
C GLY A 35 -18.92 2.47 23.54
N LYS A 36 -19.91 3.12 24.18
CA LYS A 36 -20.60 4.31 23.66
C LYS A 36 -19.70 5.47 23.22
N TYR A 37 -18.53 5.63 23.84
CA TYR A 37 -17.58 6.70 23.55
C TYR A 37 -16.70 6.45 22.31
N ASN A 38 -16.56 5.19 21.89
CA ASN A 38 -15.71 4.79 20.77
C ASN A 38 -16.51 4.38 19.51
N SER A 39 -17.83 4.36 19.63
CA SER A 39 -18.74 3.96 18.57
C SER A 39 -19.16 5.15 17.71
N GLY A 40 -19.30 4.91 16.41
CA GLY A 40 -19.90 5.88 15.51
C GLY A 40 -21.41 6.01 15.75
N LYS A 41 -21.98 7.13 15.28
CA LYS A 41 -23.42 7.36 15.26
C LYS A 41 -23.92 7.49 13.82
N VAL A 42 -25.09 6.93 13.54
CA VAL A 42 -25.80 7.11 12.27
C VAL A 42 -27.21 7.58 12.59
N LYS A 43 -27.61 8.74 12.08
CA LYS A 43 -28.91 9.38 12.35
C LYS A 43 -29.24 9.41 13.86
N GLY A 44 -28.25 9.79 14.68
CA GLY A 44 -28.38 9.87 16.14
C GLY A 44 -28.24 8.54 16.91
N LYS A 45 -28.35 7.38 16.24
CA LYS A 45 -28.24 6.05 16.88
C LYS A 45 -26.80 5.57 16.96
N ILE A 46 -26.41 5.06 18.12
CA ILE A 46 -25.08 4.46 18.36
C ILE A 46 -25.00 3.09 17.67
N LEU A 47 -23.90 2.82 16.95
CA LEU A 47 -23.71 1.55 16.23
C LEU A 47 -23.34 0.37 17.16
N GLY A 48 -22.65 0.63 18.27
CA GLY A 48 -22.15 -0.39 19.20
C GLY A 48 -20.88 -1.12 18.74
N PHE A 49 -20.38 -0.83 17.54
CA PHE A 49 -19.17 -1.46 16.99
C PHE A 49 -18.27 -0.47 16.24
N LYS A 50 -17.05 -0.93 15.93
CA LYS A 50 -16.10 -0.28 15.03
C LYS A 50 -15.63 -1.26 13.97
N THR A 51 -15.74 -0.87 12.70
CA THR A 51 -15.16 -1.64 11.58
C THR A 51 -13.68 -1.34 11.49
N ILE A 52 -12.85 -2.39 11.53
CA ILE A 52 -11.40 -2.30 11.33
C ILE A 52 -11.08 -3.15 10.11
N ILE A 53 -10.65 -2.47 9.05
CA ILE A 53 -10.18 -3.11 7.81
C ILE A 53 -8.66 -3.05 7.82
N THR A 54 -8.02 -4.20 7.62
CA THR A 54 -6.56 -4.33 7.57
C THR A 54 -6.15 -5.18 6.37
N PRO A 55 -4.89 -5.14 5.90
CA PRO A 55 -4.41 -6.12 4.94
C PRO A 55 -4.58 -7.54 5.52
N SER A 56 -5.03 -8.52 4.75
CA SER A 56 -5.19 -9.89 5.23
C SER A 56 -3.83 -10.52 5.56
N LYS A 57 -3.79 -11.50 6.46
CA LYS A 57 -2.54 -12.18 6.83
C LYS A 57 -1.91 -12.86 5.62
N ASP A 58 -2.72 -13.40 4.71
CA ASP A 58 -2.22 -14.07 3.51
C ASP A 58 -1.64 -13.07 2.50
N SER A 59 -2.30 -11.91 2.31
CA SER A 59 -1.75 -10.83 1.49
C SER A 59 -0.39 -10.35 2.04
N GLN A 60 -0.31 -10.13 3.35
CA GLN A 60 0.93 -9.75 4.03
C GLN A 60 2.05 -10.78 3.82
N LYS A 61 1.74 -12.07 3.97
CA LYS A 61 2.70 -13.18 3.77
C LYS A 61 3.15 -13.25 2.31
N LYS A 62 2.23 -13.20 1.36
CA LYS A 62 2.53 -13.25 -0.09
C LYS A 62 3.49 -12.13 -0.48
N HIS A 63 3.19 -10.90 -0.09
CA HIS A 63 4.05 -9.74 -0.36
C HIS A 63 5.43 -9.85 0.30
N TYR A 64 5.48 -10.20 1.58
CA TYR A 64 6.76 -10.39 2.27
C TYR A 64 7.60 -11.48 1.61
N ASN A 65 6.99 -12.60 1.24
CA ASN A 65 7.68 -13.71 0.57
C ASN A 65 8.24 -13.28 -0.78
N GLN A 66 7.47 -12.51 -1.57
CA GLN A 66 7.94 -11.97 -2.84
C GLN A 66 9.17 -11.07 -2.65
N VAL A 67 9.12 -10.11 -1.72
CA VAL A 67 10.25 -9.22 -1.39
C VAL A 67 11.45 -10.03 -0.90
N ALA A 68 11.24 -10.98 0.02
CA ALA A 68 12.29 -11.81 0.56
C ALA A 68 12.94 -12.69 -0.50
N GLN A 69 12.17 -13.26 -1.43
CA GLN A 69 12.68 -14.07 -2.54
C GLN A 69 13.54 -13.23 -3.48
N ILE A 70 13.14 -11.99 -3.79
CA ILE A 70 13.96 -11.09 -4.62
C ILE A 70 15.28 -10.77 -3.95
N ILE A 71 15.26 -10.41 -2.65
CA ILE A 71 16.48 -10.19 -1.86
C ILE A 71 17.37 -11.44 -1.88
N ILE A 72 16.77 -12.63 -1.82
CA ILE A 72 17.50 -13.91 -1.82
C ILE A 72 18.12 -14.22 -3.19
N LYS A 73 17.38 -14.02 -4.28
CA LYS A 73 17.88 -14.27 -5.64
C LYS A 73 18.97 -13.26 -6.02
N LEU A 74 18.80 -12.01 -5.62
CA LEU A 74 19.70 -10.90 -5.93
C LEU A 74 20.77 -10.68 -4.85
N ARG A 75 21.31 -11.75 -4.24
CA ARG A 75 22.37 -11.64 -3.23
C ARG A 75 23.71 -11.12 -3.80
N GLY A 76 23.97 -11.41 -5.07
CA GLY A 76 25.22 -11.04 -5.77
C GLY A 76 25.22 -9.64 -6.39
N VAL A 77 24.07 -8.97 -6.53
CA VAL A 77 24.00 -7.66 -7.22
C VAL A 77 24.38 -6.50 -6.30
N ASP A 78 24.70 -5.35 -6.89
CA ASP A 78 24.99 -4.13 -6.13
C ASP A 78 23.73 -3.60 -5.40
N GLN A 79 23.97 -2.68 -4.46
CA GLN A 79 22.90 -2.14 -3.62
C GLN A 79 21.84 -1.36 -4.41
N GLY A 80 22.25 -0.57 -5.41
CA GLY A 80 21.34 0.30 -6.14
C GLY A 80 20.42 -0.49 -7.08
N THR A 81 20.96 -1.52 -7.75
CA THR A 81 20.17 -2.48 -8.54
C THR A 81 19.11 -3.19 -7.69
N LEU A 82 19.48 -3.62 -6.47
CA LEU A 82 18.52 -4.24 -5.55
C LEU A 82 17.40 -3.26 -5.16
N ILE A 83 17.74 -2.00 -4.87
CA ILE A 83 16.76 -0.95 -4.53
C ILE A 83 15.81 -0.70 -5.71
N LYS A 84 16.34 -0.55 -6.93
CA LYS A 84 15.55 -0.31 -8.15
C LYS A 84 14.54 -1.44 -8.39
N LYS A 85 14.92 -2.69 -8.12
CA LYS A 85 14.01 -3.84 -8.30
C LYS A 85 12.92 -3.92 -7.23
N LEU A 86 13.24 -3.59 -5.98
CA LEU A 86 12.29 -3.70 -4.86
C LEU A 86 11.31 -2.54 -4.77
N ASN A 87 11.73 -1.32 -5.13
CA ASN A 87 10.94 -0.11 -4.95
C ASN A 87 9.55 -0.15 -5.63
N PRO A 88 9.40 -0.59 -6.90
CA PRO A 88 8.09 -0.66 -7.54
C PRO A 88 7.12 -1.60 -6.82
N ILE A 89 7.61 -2.75 -6.35
CA ILE A 89 6.80 -3.78 -5.66
C ILE A 89 6.35 -3.27 -4.30
N ILE A 90 7.27 -2.70 -3.52
CA ILE A 90 6.96 -2.10 -2.22
C ILE A 90 5.97 -0.96 -2.39
N ARG A 91 6.21 -0.05 -3.34
CA ARG A 91 5.36 1.10 -3.60
C ARG A 91 3.94 0.68 -3.98
N GLY A 92 3.79 -0.24 -4.94
CA GLY A 92 2.48 -0.70 -5.39
C GLY A 92 1.66 -1.31 -4.26
N TRP A 93 2.26 -2.21 -3.49
CA TRP A 93 1.59 -2.85 -2.36
C TRP A 93 1.22 -1.84 -1.25
N CYS A 94 2.12 -0.91 -0.93
CA CYS A 94 1.86 0.16 0.03
C CYS A 94 0.73 1.10 -0.43
N ASN A 95 0.69 1.48 -1.71
CA ASN A 95 -0.37 2.33 -2.25
C ASN A 95 -1.74 1.65 -2.15
N TYR A 96 -1.85 0.39 -2.59
CA TYR A 96 -3.09 -0.40 -2.53
C TYR A 96 -3.64 -0.50 -1.10
N PHE A 97 -2.78 -0.79 -0.12
CA PHE A 97 -3.19 -0.92 1.28
C PHE A 97 -3.18 0.40 2.06
N SER A 98 -2.81 1.53 1.47
CA SER A 98 -2.75 2.83 2.17
C SER A 98 -4.12 3.39 2.56
N THR A 99 -5.20 2.82 2.01
CA THR A 99 -6.59 3.25 2.24
C THR A 99 -7.16 2.78 3.58
N VAL A 100 -6.63 1.69 4.12
CA VAL A 100 -7.15 0.99 5.30
C VAL A 100 -6.20 1.12 6.51
N VAL A 101 -6.51 0.46 7.63
CA VAL A 101 -5.70 0.54 8.85
C VAL A 101 -4.43 -0.31 8.70
N SER A 102 -3.44 0.22 7.97
CA SER A 102 -2.26 -0.54 7.56
C SER A 102 -0.96 -0.18 8.28
N GLN A 103 -0.93 0.91 9.07
CA GLN A 103 0.33 1.46 9.61
C GLN A 103 1.14 0.45 10.44
N LYS A 104 0.49 -0.24 11.40
CA LYS A 104 1.15 -1.31 12.20
C LYS A 104 1.65 -2.47 11.34
N VAL A 105 0.95 -2.78 10.25
CA VAL A 105 1.36 -3.82 9.30
C VAL A 105 2.58 -3.37 8.53
N PHE A 106 2.59 -2.12 8.06
CA PHE A 106 3.71 -1.51 7.35
C PHE A 106 4.98 -1.47 8.19
N GLU A 107 4.89 -1.05 9.46
CA GLU A 107 6.01 -1.07 10.41
C GLU A 107 6.59 -2.47 10.60
N ARG A 108 5.71 -3.46 10.82
CA ARG A 108 6.12 -4.86 11.00
C ARG A 108 6.79 -5.43 9.75
N LEU A 109 6.25 -5.15 8.57
CA LEU A 109 6.83 -5.60 7.30
C LEU A 109 8.19 -4.95 7.06
N TRP A 110 8.32 -3.65 7.33
CA TRP A 110 9.60 -2.96 7.21
C TRP A 110 10.66 -3.59 8.11
N HIS A 111 10.34 -3.86 9.38
CA HIS A 111 11.25 -4.55 10.30
C HIS A 111 11.73 -5.90 9.74
N LEU A 112 10.82 -6.73 9.20
CA LEU A 112 11.19 -8.01 8.60
C LEU A 112 12.07 -7.86 7.36
N VAL A 113 11.79 -6.87 6.51
CA VAL A 113 12.59 -6.56 5.31
C VAL A 113 14.00 -6.10 5.72
N VAL A 114 14.14 -5.24 6.73
CA VAL A 114 15.44 -4.81 7.26
C VAL A 114 16.28 -6.02 7.68
N TRP A 115 15.70 -6.99 8.41
CA TRP A 115 16.42 -8.21 8.76
C TRP A 115 16.87 -9.03 7.55
N LYS A 116 16.06 -9.10 6.49
CA LYS A 116 16.45 -9.76 5.23
C LYS A 116 17.59 -9.01 4.53
N LEU A 117 17.57 -7.68 4.53
CA LEU A 117 18.64 -6.85 3.96
C LEU A 117 19.95 -6.98 4.76
N ILE A 118 19.90 -7.06 6.08
CA ILE A 118 21.08 -7.34 6.91
C ILE A 118 21.65 -8.72 6.56
N LYS A 119 20.80 -9.74 6.38
CA LYS A 119 21.25 -11.08 5.97
C LYS A 119 21.87 -11.08 4.57
N TRP A 120 21.29 -10.34 3.64
CA TRP A 120 21.85 -10.09 2.31
C TRP A 120 23.24 -9.46 2.40
N GLY A 121 23.40 -8.41 3.20
CA GLY A 121 24.70 -7.74 3.38
C GLY A 121 25.75 -8.67 4.00
N ARG A 122 25.38 -9.44 5.03
CA ARG A 122 26.29 -10.43 5.65
C ARG A 122 26.74 -11.51 4.66
N HIS A 123 25.87 -11.92 3.74
CA HIS A 123 26.24 -12.89 2.72
C HIS A 123 27.30 -12.32 1.75
N ARG A 124 27.19 -11.04 1.38
CA ARG A 124 28.19 -10.36 0.55
C ARG A 124 29.54 -10.17 1.24
N HIS A 125 29.55 -10.13 2.57
CA HIS A 125 30.76 -9.86 3.37
C HIS A 125 30.91 -10.93 4.45
N ARG A 126 31.38 -12.11 4.05
CA ARG A 126 31.48 -13.31 4.91
C ARG A 126 32.19 -13.06 6.24
N ASN A 127 33.19 -12.18 6.26
CA ASN A 127 34.02 -11.88 7.43
C ASN A 127 33.56 -10.62 8.22
N LYS A 128 32.39 -10.04 7.89
CA LYS A 128 31.90 -8.81 8.53
C LYS A 128 30.63 -9.06 9.35
N GLY A 129 30.59 -8.49 10.56
CA GLY A 129 29.47 -8.58 11.48
C GLY A 129 28.31 -7.65 11.14
N ARG A 130 27.17 -7.83 11.83
CA ARG A 130 25.94 -7.04 11.61
C ARG A 130 26.17 -5.53 11.72
N ARG A 131 26.94 -5.07 12.73
CA ARG A 131 27.22 -3.64 12.96
C ARG A 131 27.95 -2.99 11.78
N TRP A 132 28.89 -3.71 11.19
CA TRP A 132 29.61 -3.22 10.00
C TRP A 132 28.68 -3.16 8.78
N ILE A 133 27.83 -4.18 8.59
CA ILE A 133 26.81 -4.20 7.53
C ILE A 133 25.84 -3.03 7.67
N THR A 134 25.37 -2.75 8.88
CA THR A 134 24.46 -1.63 9.12
C THR A 134 25.13 -0.30 8.80
N HIS A 135 26.36 -0.06 9.28
CA HIS A 135 27.08 1.16 8.94
C HIS A 135 27.40 1.31 7.44
N LYS A 136 27.65 0.21 6.73
CA LYS A 136 27.98 0.26 5.30
C LYS A 136 26.77 0.55 4.42
N TYR A 137 25.63 -0.10 4.69
CA TYR A 137 24.50 -0.10 3.76
C TYR A 137 23.28 0.72 4.23
N PHE A 138 23.25 1.11 5.51
CA PHE A 138 22.17 1.92 6.08
C PHE A 138 22.71 3.29 6.47
N LEU A 139 22.13 4.33 5.88
CA LEU A 139 22.48 5.72 6.13
C LEU A 139 21.56 6.33 7.18
N SER A 140 22.07 7.37 7.84
CA SER A 140 21.29 8.25 8.72
C SER A 140 20.81 9.46 7.94
N LEU A 141 19.49 9.58 7.74
CA LEU A 141 18.88 10.67 6.99
C LEU A 141 17.65 11.17 7.72
N GLY A 142 17.59 12.48 8.01
CA GLY A 142 16.45 13.12 8.65
C GLY A 142 16.05 12.46 9.99
N GLY A 143 17.03 12.11 10.82
CA GLY A 143 16.80 11.42 12.10
C GLY A 143 16.56 9.91 12.02
N ASN A 144 16.31 9.36 10.82
CA ASN A 144 16.17 7.91 10.62
C ASN A 144 17.52 7.26 10.32
N LYS A 145 18.00 6.41 11.23
CA LYS A 145 19.29 5.70 11.13
C LYS A 145 19.22 4.40 10.30
N TRP A 146 18.03 4.00 9.87
CA TRP A 146 17.78 2.72 9.20
C TRP A 146 17.35 2.90 7.75
N VAL A 147 18.01 3.80 7.02
CA VAL A 147 17.70 4.05 5.61
C VAL A 147 18.63 3.25 4.70
N PHE A 148 18.15 2.14 4.14
CA PHE A 148 18.90 1.35 3.17
C PHE A 148 19.05 2.15 1.86
N ALA A 149 20.25 2.71 1.63
CA ALA A 149 20.50 3.65 0.55
C ALA A 149 21.96 3.64 0.09
N THR A 150 22.18 4.03 -1.16
CA THR A 150 23.48 4.24 -1.78
C THR A 150 23.46 5.51 -2.64
N ARG A 151 24.65 5.98 -3.05
CA ARG A 151 24.78 7.03 -4.06
C ARG A 151 25.17 6.38 -5.40
N GLU A 152 24.45 6.71 -6.46
CA GLU A 152 24.81 6.39 -7.85
C GLU A 152 24.84 7.69 -8.64
N ASN A 153 25.94 7.99 -9.35
CA ASN A 153 26.11 9.21 -10.16
C ASN A 153 25.70 10.49 -9.39
N ASN A 154 26.18 10.63 -8.14
CA ASN A 154 25.81 11.67 -7.18
C ASN A 154 24.32 11.72 -6.74
N ASN A 155 23.46 10.85 -7.25
CA ASN A 155 22.06 10.75 -6.83
C ASN A 155 21.90 9.74 -5.70
N LEU A 156 21.22 10.18 -4.62
CA LEU A 156 20.87 9.30 -3.51
C LEU A 156 19.69 8.41 -3.89
N ILE A 157 19.93 7.11 -3.95
CA ILE A 157 18.89 6.11 -4.19
C ILE A 157 18.64 5.36 -2.88
N ARG A 158 17.38 5.36 -2.43
CA ARG A 158 16.96 4.70 -1.18
C ARG A 158 15.82 3.72 -1.41
N LEU A 159 15.80 2.67 -0.61
CA LEU A 159 14.66 1.76 -0.54
C LEU A 159 13.47 2.47 0.12
N ILE A 160 12.30 2.35 -0.50
CA ILE A 160 11.05 2.80 0.09
C ILE A 160 10.78 1.98 1.34
N GLN A 161 10.48 2.68 2.44
CA GLN A 161 10.10 2.04 3.69
C GLN A 161 8.59 1.86 3.71
N HIS A 162 8.11 0.65 4.02
CA HIS A 162 6.68 0.44 4.21
C HIS A 162 6.13 1.42 5.26
N SER A 163 6.83 1.54 6.38
CA SER A 163 6.47 2.39 7.53
C SER A 163 6.36 3.88 7.22
N SER A 164 7.04 4.37 6.18
CA SER A 164 6.98 5.78 5.78
C SER A 164 5.80 6.09 4.85
N THR A 165 5.00 5.09 4.48
CA THR A 165 3.83 5.29 3.62
C THR A 165 2.69 5.90 4.44
N PRO A 166 2.21 7.11 4.10
CA PRO A 166 1.09 7.71 4.82
C PRO A 166 -0.21 6.96 4.50
N ILE A 167 -1.06 6.81 5.52
CA ILE A 167 -2.42 6.28 5.34
C ILE A 167 -3.30 7.38 4.71
N LYS A 168 -3.82 7.10 3.52
CA LYS A 168 -4.68 8.00 2.74
C LYS A 168 -6.08 7.41 2.64
N ARG A 169 -7.00 7.89 3.48
CA ARG A 169 -8.36 7.36 3.54
C ARG A 169 -9.11 7.60 2.23
N TYR A 170 -9.82 6.58 1.76
CA TYR A 170 -10.71 6.71 0.62
C TYR A 170 -11.87 7.67 0.97
N VAL A 171 -12.14 8.60 0.07
CA VAL A 171 -13.27 9.52 0.18
C VAL A 171 -14.48 8.86 -0.46
N LYS A 172 -15.54 8.61 0.32
CA LYS A 172 -16.78 7.97 -0.19
C LYS A 172 -17.38 8.77 -1.36
N VAL A 173 -17.92 8.09 -2.36
CA VAL A 173 -18.69 8.74 -3.43
C VAL A 173 -19.88 9.50 -2.83
N LYS A 174 -20.15 10.72 -3.31
CA LYS A 174 -21.26 11.55 -2.82
C LYS A 174 -22.60 10.93 -3.20
N GLY A 175 -23.44 10.59 -2.21
CA GLY A 175 -24.85 10.24 -2.40
C GLY A 175 -25.09 9.27 -3.56
N ASN A 176 -25.93 9.70 -4.51
CA ASN A 176 -26.34 8.94 -5.69
C ASN A 176 -25.49 9.26 -6.94
N LYS A 177 -24.28 9.83 -6.77
CA LYS A 177 -23.39 10.09 -7.90
C LYS A 177 -23.02 8.78 -8.58
N SER A 178 -23.11 8.77 -9.90
CA SER A 178 -22.78 7.64 -10.77
C SER A 178 -21.75 8.09 -11.80
N PRO A 179 -20.75 7.28 -12.18
CA PRO A 179 -19.83 7.62 -13.28
C PRO A 179 -20.54 8.03 -14.58
N TYR A 180 -21.80 7.61 -14.74
CA TYR A 180 -22.66 7.87 -15.90
C TYR A 180 -23.66 9.02 -15.69
N ASP A 181 -23.54 9.82 -14.62
CA ASP A 181 -24.46 10.92 -14.33
C ASP A 181 -24.13 12.25 -15.05
N GLY A 182 -23.10 12.25 -15.89
CA GLY A 182 -22.65 13.42 -16.65
C GLY A 182 -21.89 14.46 -15.83
N ASP A 183 -21.61 14.23 -14.53
CA ASP A 183 -20.80 15.14 -13.70
C ASP A 183 -19.29 14.91 -13.91
N TRP A 184 -18.82 15.27 -15.11
CA TRP A 184 -17.43 15.10 -15.51
C TRP A 184 -16.44 15.81 -14.58
N ILE A 185 -16.82 16.95 -14.01
CA ILE A 185 -15.99 17.73 -13.09
C ILE A 185 -15.77 16.97 -11.78
N TYR A 186 -16.84 16.40 -11.21
CA TYR A 186 -16.72 15.57 -10.02
C TYR A 186 -15.87 14.34 -10.29
N TRP A 187 -16.12 13.60 -11.37
CA TRP A 187 -15.39 12.35 -11.64
C TRP A 187 -13.93 12.58 -12.03
N SER A 188 -13.62 13.62 -12.81
CA SER A 188 -12.23 13.97 -13.16
C SER A 188 -11.42 14.42 -11.94
N SER A 189 -11.99 15.27 -11.08
CA SER A 189 -11.34 15.68 -9.84
C SER A 189 -11.13 14.52 -8.86
N ARG A 190 -12.10 13.60 -8.77
CA ARG A 190 -12.01 12.39 -7.93
C ARG A 190 -10.90 11.46 -8.38
N MET A 191 -10.73 11.23 -9.67
CA MET A 191 -9.63 10.42 -10.21
C MET A 191 -8.28 11.01 -9.82
N GLY A 192 -8.09 12.32 -9.94
CA GLY A 192 -6.84 12.99 -9.56
C GLY A 192 -6.47 12.87 -8.07
N VAL A 193 -7.46 12.65 -7.19
CA VAL A 193 -7.25 12.51 -5.74
C VAL A 193 -7.25 11.04 -5.29
N HIS A 194 -7.48 10.10 -6.20
CA HIS A 194 -7.58 8.68 -5.87
C HIS A 194 -6.24 8.13 -5.33
N PRO A 195 -6.22 7.39 -4.20
CA PRO A 195 -4.98 6.92 -3.57
C PRO A 195 -4.11 6.01 -4.44
N GLU A 196 -4.73 5.30 -5.40
CA GLU A 196 -4.04 4.37 -6.30
C GLU A 196 -3.50 5.05 -7.56
N VAL A 197 -3.94 6.28 -7.86
CA VAL A 197 -3.47 7.04 -9.02
C VAL A 197 -2.07 7.60 -8.71
N PRO A 198 -1.05 7.33 -9.55
CA PRO A 198 0.28 7.88 -9.36
C PRO A 198 0.27 9.41 -9.36
N THR A 199 1.11 10.04 -8.53
CA THR A 199 1.17 11.52 -8.43
C THR A 199 1.42 12.20 -9.78
N ARG A 200 2.17 11.55 -10.70
CA ARG A 200 2.39 12.07 -12.05
C ARG A 200 1.08 12.14 -12.84
N VAL A 201 0.31 11.05 -12.85
CA VAL A 201 -1.00 10.97 -13.53
C VAL A 201 -1.98 11.96 -12.91
N ALA A 202 -2.03 12.04 -11.58
CA ALA A 202 -2.88 13.00 -10.86
C ALA A 202 -2.58 14.46 -11.25
N LYS A 203 -1.28 14.82 -11.41
CA LYS A 203 -0.88 16.14 -11.89
C LYS A 203 -1.31 16.38 -13.33
N LEU A 204 -1.13 15.40 -14.21
CA LEU A 204 -1.53 15.49 -15.63
C LEU A 204 -3.04 15.65 -15.79
N LEU A 205 -3.83 14.84 -15.08
CA LEU A 205 -5.28 14.99 -15.04
C LEU A 205 -5.69 16.40 -14.58
N LYS A 206 -4.99 16.97 -13.60
CA LYS A 206 -5.24 18.33 -13.14
C LYS A 206 -4.88 19.37 -14.20
N THR A 207 -3.72 19.25 -14.87
CA THR A 207 -3.29 20.21 -15.89
C THR A 207 -4.14 20.14 -17.16
N GLN A 208 -4.61 18.95 -17.53
CA GLN A 208 -5.45 18.72 -18.70
C GLN A 208 -6.95 18.86 -18.39
N ASN A 209 -7.33 19.31 -17.19
CA ASN A 209 -8.72 19.42 -16.74
C ASN A 209 -9.54 18.12 -16.89
N GLY A 210 -8.88 16.96 -16.82
CA GLY A 210 -9.48 15.65 -17.01
C GLY A 210 -9.77 15.28 -18.46
N LEU A 211 -9.28 16.05 -19.44
CA LEU A 211 -9.48 15.81 -20.87
C LEU A 211 -8.28 15.07 -21.48
N CYS A 212 -8.57 14.16 -22.39
CA CYS A 212 -7.56 13.55 -23.24
C CYS A 212 -7.02 14.58 -24.25
N ALA A 213 -5.71 14.74 -24.31
CA ALA A 213 -5.08 15.69 -25.24
C ALA A 213 -5.27 15.31 -26.72
N HIS A 214 -5.52 14.03 -27.01
CA HIS A 214 -5.69 13.53 -28.38
C HIS A 214 -7.14 13.65 -28.88
N CYS A 215 -8.12 13.17 -28.11
CA CYS A 215 -9.52 13.12 -28.55
C CYS A 215 -10.43 14.18 -27.92
N GLY A 216 -9.95 14.95 -26.93
CA GLY A 216 -10.74 15.98 -26.25
C GLY A 216 -11.86 15.45 -25.35
N ASN A 217 -11.98 14.14 -25.16
CA ASN A 217 -12.98 13.55 -24.28
C ASN A 217 -12.50 13.53 -22.82
N TYR A 218 -13.45 13.55 -21.87
CA TYR A 218 -13.16 13.34 -20.47
C TYR A 218 -12.74 11.89 -20.21
N PHE A 219 -11.70 11.72 -19.39
CA PHE A 219 -11.38 10.41 -18.83
C PHE A 219 -12.53 9.94 -17.91
N GLN A 220 -12.83 8.64 -17.97
CA GLN A 220 -13.83 7.96 -17.18
C GLN A 220 -13.21 6.98 -16.19
N ASP A 221 -13.99 6.60 -15.19
CA ASP A 221 -13.60 5.55 -14.25
C ASP A 221 -13.46 4.21 -14.99
N GLY A 222 -12.27 3.60 -14.93
CA GLY A 222 -11.95 2.37 -15.66
C GLY A 222 -11.17 2.57 -16.96
N ASP A 223 -10.98 3.81 -17.42
CA ASP A 223 -10.16 4.07 -18.61
C ASP A 223 -8.69 3.68 -18.37
N SER A 224 -8.08 3.06 -19.39
CA SER A 224 -6.65 2.80 -19.43
C SER A 224 -5.89 4.08 -19.74
N ILE A 225 -5.49 4.81 -18.70
CA ILE A 225 -4.74 6.06 -18.85
C ILE A 225 -3.26 5.75 -19.05
N GLU A 226 -2.76 6.02 -20.26
CA GLU A 226 -1.33 5.99 -20.56
C GLU A 226 -0.74 7.41 -20.53
N VAL A 227 0.49 7.53 -20.01
CA VAL A 227 1.20 8.81 -19.95
C VAL A 227 2.14 8.92 -21.14
N ASP A 228 1.75 9.74 -22.10
CA ASP A 228 2.57 10.06 -23.27
C ASP A 228 3.72 11.04 -22.91
N HIS A 229 4.70 11.13 -23.79
CA HIS A 229 5.88 11.99 -23.70
C HIS A 229 5.71 13.28 -24.52
N ILE A 230 4.71 13.32 -25.40
CA ILE A 230 4.33 14.51 -26.15
C ILE A 230 3.47 15.39 -25.22
N ILE A 231 3.99 16.58 -24.91
CA ILE A 231 3.32 17.61 -24.09
C ILE A 231 2.55 18.53 -25.02
#